data_AF-A0A0M2STH9-F1
#
_entry.id   AF-A0A0M2STH9-F1
#
_cell.length_a   1.000
_cell.length_b   1.000
_cell.length_c   1.000
_cell.angle_alpha   90.00
_cell.angle_beta   90.00
_cell.angle_gamma   90.00
#
_symmetry.space_group_name_H-M   'P 1'
#
loop_
_entity.id
_entity.type
_entity.pdbx_description
1 polymer ?
#
loop_
_entity_poly.entity_id
_entity_poly.type
_entity_poly.pdbx_seq_one_letter_code
_entity_poly.pdbx_strand_id
1 'polypeptide(L)' 'MEVSDYFPLIPLLVVVAIILHKSKAFSNIVKYIGYGYFIVLTVVFIIVRERISFLYEHPPIPDIYWEKNSDW' A
#
# COMPACT_ATOMS: atom_id res chain seq x y z
N MET A 1 -3.98 5.87 13.30
CA MET A 1 -2.94 5.70 12.28
C MET A 1 -2.15 6.98 12.09
N GLU A 2 -0.82 6.94 12.23
CA GLU A 2 0.02 8.14 12.10
C GLU A 2 0.69 8.18 10.72
N VAL A 3 0.97 9.38 10.21
CA VAL A 3 1.65 9.55 8.91
C VAL A 3 3.04 8.89 8.92
N SER A 4 3.66 8.79 10.10
CA SER A 4 4.92 8.09 10.36
C SER A 4 4.88 6.60 9.98
N ASP A 5 3.72 5.95 10.03
CA ASP A 5 3.54 4.54 9.66
C ASP A 5 3.77 4.28 8.16
N TYR A 6 3.77 5.34 7.33
CA TYR A 6 4.00 5.26 5.89
C TYR A 6 5.45 5.56 5.49
N PHE A 7 6.30 6.02 6.42
CA PHE A 7 7.72 6.29 6.14
C PHE A 7 8.49 5.09 5.56
N PRO A 8 8.19 3.82 5.93
CA PRO A 8 8.81 2.66 5.29
C PRO A 8 8.48 2.49 3.80
N LEU A 9 7.43 3.15 3.27
CA LEU A 9 7.12 3.12 1.83
C LEU A 9 8.14 3.95 1.02
N ILE A 10 8.78 4.95 1.63
CA ILE A 10 9.78 5.80 0.96
C ILE A 10 11.00 4.99 0.49
N PRO A 11 11.70 4.20 1.34
CA PRO A 11 12.82 3.39 0.88
C PRO A 11 12.39 2.33 -0.15
N LEU A 12 11.18 1.78 -0.04
CA LEU A 12 10.64 0.85 -1.03
C LEU A 12 10.51 1.51 -2.41
N LEU A 13 9.98 2.74 -2.45
CA LEU A 13 9.81 3.54 -3.66
C LEU A 13 11.16 3.87 -4.30
N VAL A 14 12.16 4.21 -3.49
CA VAL A 14 13.54 4.45 -3.95
C VAL A 14 14.16 3.18 -4.53
N VAL A 15 13.99 2.01 -3.90
CA VAL A 15 14.54 0.74 -4.41
C VAL A 15 13.93 0.39 -5.77
N VAL A 16 12.60 0.47 -5.90
CA VAL A 16 11.92 0.20 -7.17
C VAL A 16 12.36 1.20 -8.24
N ALA A 17 12.53 2.47 -7.86
CA ALA A 17 13.04 3.49 -8.78
C ALA A 17 14.44 3.15 -9.31
N ILE A 18 15.35 2.74 -8.43
CA ILE A 18 16.73 2.37 -8.80
C ILE A 18 16.75 1.14 -9.71
N ILE A 19 15.95 0.11 -9.42
CA ILE A 19 15.90 -1.12 -10.22
C ILE A 19 15.40 -0.82 -11.64
N LEU A 20 14.29 -0.09 -11.77
CA LEU A 20 13.74 0.30 -13.07
C LEU A 20 14.70 1.21 -13.84
N HIS A 21 15.34 2.16 -13.16
CA HIS A 21 16.28 3.08 -13.79
C HIS A 21 17.52 2.36 -14.33
N LYS A 22 18.12 1.48 -13.50
CA LYS A 22 19.33 0.71 -13.85
C LYS A 22 19.07 -0.42 -14.85
N SER A 23 17.83 -0.88 -15.00
CA SER A 23 17.49 -1.90 -15.99
C SER A 23 17.75 -1.39 -17.41
N LYS A 24 18.71 -2.00 -18.11
CA LYS A 24 18.91 -1.79 -19.56
C LYS A 24 17.96 -2.64 -20.42
N ALA A 25 17.23 -3.57 -19.80
CA ALA A 25 16.33 -4.48 -20.49
C ALA A 25 15.04 -3.81 -20.97
N PHE A 26 14.64 -2.70 -20.34
CA PHE A 26 13.38 -2.02 -20.64
C PHE A 26 13.63 -0.70 -21.37
N SER A 27 12.80 -0.43 -22.40
CA SER A 27 12.76 0.87 -23.05
C SER A 27 12.30 1.95 -22.07
N ASN A 28 12.63 3.21 -22.34
CA ASN A 28 12.24 4.33 -21.47
C ASN A 28 10.73 4.40 -21.26
N ILE A 29 9.93 4.06 -22.28
CA ILE A 29 8.46 4.02 -22.19
C ILE A 29 8.00 3.00 -21.15
N VAL A 30 8.55 1.78 -21.17
CA VAL A 30 8.21 0.73 -20.20
C VAL A 30 8.61 1.13 -18.78
N LYS A 31 9.73 1.85 -18.62
CA LYS A 31 10.15 2.38 -17.31
C LYS A 31 9.15 3.41 -16.76
N TYR A 32 8.67 4.33 -17.60
CA TYR A 32 7.66 5.31 -17.19
C TYR A 32 6.33 4.66 -16.80
N ILE A 33 5.89 3.65 -17.57
CA ILE A 33 4.70 2.86 -17.22
C ILE A 33 4.92 2.14 -15.88
N GLY A 34 6.10 1.57 -15.66
CA GLY A 34 6.48 0.92 -14.39
C GLY A 34 6.43 1.88 -13.19
N TYR A 35 6.93 3.11 -13.35
CA TYR A 35 6.83 4.14 -12.31
C TYR A 35 5.38 4.50 -12.01
N GLY A 36 4.58 4.76 -13.06
CA GLY A 36 3.16 5.08 -12.90
C GLY A 36 2.40 3.95 -12.20
N TYR A 37 2.64 2.71 -12.61
CA TYR A 37 2.03 1.53 -12.00
C TYR A 37 2.39 1.39 -10.52
N PHE A 38 3.66 1.59 -10.17
CA PHE A 38 4.11 1.51 -8.77
C PHE A 38 3.49 2.60 -7.90
N ILE A 39 3.38 3.84 -8.41
CA ILE A 39 2.71 4.93 -7.72
C ILE A 39 1.24 4.59 -7.46
N VAL A 40 0.52 4.11 -8.48
CA VAL A 40 -0.89 3.71 -8.34
C VAL A 40 -1.04 2.61 -7.29
N LEU A 41 -0.21 1.58 -7.33
CA LEU A 41 -0.23 0.51 -6.32
C LEU A 41 0.02 1.04 -4.90
N THR A 42 0.95 1.98 -4.75
CA THR A 42 1.25 2.60 -3.46
C THR A 42 0.04 3.36 -2.92
N VAL A 43 -0.64 4.13 -3.78
CA VAL A 43 -1.87 4.85 -3.41
C VAL A 43 -2.99 3.88 -3.02
N VAL A 44 -3.22 2.84 -3.81
CA VAL A 44 -4.23 1.82 -3.50
C VAL A 44 -3.94 1.13 -2.17
N PHE A 45 -2.68 0.79 -1.91
CA PHE A 45 -2.26 0.19 -0.65
C PHE A 45 -2.57 1.09 0.55
N ILE A 46 -2.23 2.38 0.47
CA ILE A 46 -2.52 3.37 1.52
C ILE A 46 -4.03 3.43 1.77
N ILE A 47 -4.84 3.61 0.72
CA ILE A 47 -6.30 3.72 0.85
C ILE A 47 -6.92 2.47 1.50
N VAL A 48 -6.50 1.28 1.05
CA VAL A 48 -7.03 0.02 1.59
C VAL A 48 -6.63 -0.16 3.06
N ARG A 49 -5.37 0.14 3.40
CA ARG A 49 -4.88 0.04 4.79
C ARG A 49 -5.62 1.02 5.69
N GLU A 50 -5.84 2.24 5.24
CA GLU A 50 -6.55 3.27 6.00
C GLU A 50 -8.04 2.92 6.16
N ARG A 51 -8.66 2.34 5.12
CA ARG A 51 -10.03 1.80 5.23
C ARG A 51 -10.13 0.66 6.24
N ILE A 52 -9.15 -0.24 6.28
CA ILE A 52 -9.10 -1.32 7.28
C ILE A 52 -8.91 -0.72 8.68
N SER A 53 -7.93 0.16 8.87
CA SER A 53 -7.72 0.84 10.16
C SER A 53 -9.00 1.56 10.63
N PHE A 54 -9.67 2.31 9.76
CA PHE A 54 -10.94 2.96 10.08
C PHE A 54 -12.04 1.97 10.53
N LEU A 55 -12.13 0.81 9.88
CA LEU A 55 -13.15 -0.20 10.19
C LEU A 55 -12.87 -0.99 11.48
N TYR A 56 -11.61 -1.06 11.93
CA TYR A 56 -11.20 -1.99 12.99
C TYR A 56 -10.48 -1.36 14.18
N GLU A 57 -9.97 -0.12 14.09
CA GLU A 57 -9.26 0.57 15.20
C GLU A 57 -10.16 1.49 16.04
N HIS A 58 -11.37 1.82 15.58
CA HIS A 58 -12.29 2.70 16.30
C HIS A 58 -13.51 1.94 16.84
N PRO A 59 -13.72 1.91 18.18
CA PRO A 59 -14.93 1.35 18.73
C PRO A 59 -16.17 2.18 18.35
N PRO A 60 -17.33 1.52 18.13
CA PRO A 60 -17.52 0.09 18.30
C PRO A 60 -16.94 -0.69 17.11
N ILE A 61 -16.03 -1.64 17.41
CA ILE A 61 -15.74 -2.74 16.49
C ILE A 61 -17.12 -3.36 16.24
N PRO A 62 -17.65 -3.36 15.01
CA PRO A 62 -19.02 -3.79 14.79
C PRO A 62 -19.19 -5.18 15.41
N ASP A 63 -20.15 -5.36 16.31
CA ASP A 63 -20.41 -6.65 16.98
C ASP A 63 -20.56 -7.80 15.96
N ILE A 64 -20.99 -7.44 14.74
CA ILE A 64 -21.03 -8.27 13.53
C ILE A 64 -19.71 -9.00 13.24
N TYR A 65 -18.55 -8.41 13.52
CA TYR A 65 -17.25 -9.04 13.28
C TYR A 65 -17.00 -10.20 14.24
N TRP A 66 -17.32 -10.02 15.52
CA TRP A 66 -17.23 -11.10 16.50
C TRP A 66 -18.31 -12.13 16.21
N GLU A 67 -19.58 -11.76 16.05
CA GLU A 67 -20.67 -12.71 15.74
C GLU A 67 -20.42 -13.58 14.49
N LYS A 68 -19.78 -13.07 13.43
CA LYS A 68 -19.47 -13.87 12.23
C LYS A 68 -18.23 -14.76 12.35
N ASN A 69 -17.31 -14.46 13.27
CA ASN A 69 -16.00 -15.12 13.32
C ASN A 69 -15.71 -15.77 14.69
N SER A 70 -16.63 -15.64 15.66
CA SER A 70 -16.50 -16.18 17.01
C SER A 70 -17.29 -17.48 17.23
N ASP A 71 -17.72 -18.16 16.16
CA ASP A 71 -18.14 -19.56 16.27
C ASP A 71 -16.87 -20.43 16.44
N TRP A 72 -16.37 -20.47 17.68
CA TRP A 72 -15.39 -21.44 18.18
C TRP A 72 -16.06 -22.41 19.15
#